data_AF-A0A8H4L6Z5-F1
#
_entry.id   AF-A0A8H4L6Z5-F1
#
_cell.length_a   1.000
_cell.length_b   1.000
_cell.length_c   1.000
_cell.angle_alpha   90.00
_cell.angle_beta   90.00
_cell.angle_gamma   90.00
#
_symmetry.space_group_name_H-M   'P 1'
#
loop_
_entity.id
_entity.type
_entity.pdbx_description
1 polymer ?
#
loop_
_entity_poly.entity_id
_entity_poly.type
_entity_poly.pdbx_seq_one_letter_code
_entity_poly.pdbx_strand_id
1 'polypeptide(L)'
;MTDFLGHSSNYSYTQRVLRLLHSRFSDEPYPTWHPHGASNLGWDGVRGQLTPDIDSLPSLDHAIFLINAVKFHAGQIYHLFDDITFTQQLNSFYSSPAEKAGEMRLWYIHFLILIAFGKAFIVGEVQTTSPPGANLFIHAVQSLPAAAYLIQDFITSAEILCCIALYYLAVVSRISAYDKIGQAVRLGILSGMPTPMQGSIDDDQIQRYRKSWWTIVVLDRQISAYLGLPLQIQDDDITAPFPVFAESEQRKAAIGIQIRLSRAMSVVMNSM
;
A
#
# COMPACT_ATOMS: atom_id res chain seq x y z
N MET A 1 7.31 16.62 -18.01
CA MET A 1 6.96 17.09 -16.65
C MET A 1 7.97 16.47 -15.70
N THR A 2 8.73 17.28 -14.96
CA THR A 2 9.74 16.77 -14.02
C THR A 2 9.06 16.49 -12.69
N ASP A 3 8.91 15.23 -12.35
CA ASP A 3 8.44 14.77 -11.05
C ASP A 3 9.33 15.34 -9.94
N PHE A 4 8.79 16.24 -9.12
CA PHE A 4 9.53 16.84 -8.01
C PHE A 4 9.78 15.80 -6.92
N LEU A 5 11.04 15.66 -6.52
CA LEU A 5 11.46 14.87 -5.37
C LEU A 5 12.22 15.78 -4.42
N GLY A 6 11.99 15.62 -3.12
CA GLY A 6 12.57 16.50 -2.12
C GLY A 6 14.10 16.49 -2.15
N HIS A 7 14.70 17.58 -1.69
CA HIS A 7 16.15 17.76 -1.65
C HIS A 7 16.86 16.73 -0.77
N SER A 8 16.15 16.09 0.15
CA SER A 8 16.64 15.05 1.05
C SER A 8 16.51 13.62 0.50
N SER A 9 15.86 13.42 -0.65
CA SER A 9 15.68 12.08 -1.21
C SER A 9 17.01 11.50 -1.72
N ASN A 10 17.23 10.20 -1.49
CA ASN A 10 18.40 9.47 -2.02
C ASN A 10 18.48 9.61 -3.54
N TYR A 11 17.33 9.65 -4.22
CA TYR A 11 17.28 9.84 -5.67
C TYR A 11 17.74 11.25 -6.08
N SER A 12 17.25 12.31 -5.43
CA SER A 12 17.67 13.70 -5.68
C SER A 12 19.15 13.92 -5.37
N TYR A 13 19.69 13.25 -4.35
CA TYR A 13 21.13 13.23 -4.08
C TYR A 13 21.90 12.56 -5.23
N THR A 14 21.54 11.33 -5.59
CA THR A 14 22.20 10.59 -6.68
C THR A 14 22.14 11.33 -8.01
N GLN A 15 20.99 11.90 -8.37
CA GLN A 15 20.85 12.71 -9.60
C GLN A 15 21.75 13.96 -9.57
N ARG A 16 21.89 14.62 -8.41
CA ARG A 16 22.82 15.76 -8.28
C ARG A 16 24.27 15.31 -8.44
N VAL A 17 24.68 14.21 -7.81
CA VAL A 17 26.03 13.66 -7.95
C VAL A 17 26.31 13.26 -9.40
N LEU A 18 25.38 12.57 -10.06
CA LEU A 18 25.53 12.18 -11.47
C LEU A 18 25.61 13.39 -12.40
N ARG A 19 24.78 14.43 -12.18
CA ARG A 19 24.87 15.69 -12.93
C ARG A 19 26.20 16.40 -12.72
N LEU A 20 26.71 16.43 -11.49
CA LEU A 20 28.02 17.01 -11.17
C LEU A 20 29.17 16.23 -11.77
N LEU A 21 29.09 14.89 -11.83
CA LEU A 21 30.08 14.07 -12.51
C LEU A 21 30.01 14.28 -14.03
N HIS A 22 28.81 14.29 -14.61
CA HIS A 22 28.63 14.49 -16.04
C HIS A 22 29.21 15.82 -16.51
N SER A 23 28.94 16.92 -15.78
CA SER A 23 29.49 18.24 -16.12
C SER A 23 31.02 18.33 -16.01
N ARG A 24 31.68 17.34 -15.39
CA ARG A 24 33.15 17.25 -15.32
C ARG A 24 33.77 16.45 -16.45
N PHE A 25 33.01 15.54 -17.06
CA PHE A 25 33.51 14.59 -18.05
C PHE A 25 32.87 14.72 -19.44
N SER A 26 31.83 15.54 -19.58
CA SER A 26 31.12 15.78 -20.83
C SER A 26 30.63 17.22 -20.92
N ASP A 27 30.80 17.82 -22.10
CA ASP A 27 30.24 19.14 -22.44
C ASP A 27 28.77 19.04 -22.92
N GLU A 28 28.24 17.82 -23.05
CA GLU A 28 26.86 17.59 -23.44
C GLU A 28 25.89 17.86 -22.26
N PRO A 29 24.63 18.26 -22.53
CA PRO A 29 23.63 18.37 -21.49
C PRO A 29 23.36 16.99 -20.85
N TYR A 30 23.27 16.95 -19.51
CA TYR A 30 22.98 15.70 -18.80
C TYR A 30 21.71 15.05 -19.35
N PRO A 31 21.74 13.76 -19.74
CA PRO A 31 20.58 13.11 -20.30
C PRO A 31 19.42 13.18 -19.31
N THR A 32 18.24 13.60 -19.78
CA THR A 32 17.02 13.59 -18.97
C THR A 32 16.69 12.15 -18.61
N TRP A 33 17.18 11.71 -17.46
CA TRP A 33 16.74 10.47 -16.84
C TRP A 33 15.29 10.69 -16.42
N HIS A 34 14.35 10.19 -17.21
CA HIS A 34 12.98 10.04 -16.75
C HIS A 34 12.98 8.85 -15.80
N PRO A 35 12.77 9.03 -14.48
CA PRO A 35 12.62 7.91 -13.57
C PRO A 35 11.33 7.19 -13.94
N HIS A 36 11.37 6.25 -14.92
CA HIS A 36 10.27 5.50 -15.50
C HIS A 36 8.89 6.02 -15.04
N GLY A 37 8.57 7.22 -15.51
CA GLY A 37 7.32 7.92 -15.21
C GLY A 37 6.26 7.36 -16.14
N ALA A 38 5.13 6.97 -15.56
CA ALA A 38 4.16 6.02 -16.10
C ALA A 38 4.66 4.57 -16.03
N SER A 39 4.47 3.97 -14.85
CA SER A 39 4.23 2.55 -14.60
C SER A 39 4.60 1.59 -15.73
N ASN A 40 5.59 0.72 -15.49
CA ASN A 40 5.80 -0.57 -16.18
C ASN A 40 4.55 -1.48 -16.23
N LEU A 41 3.42 -1.03 -15.68
CA LEU A 41 2.11 -1.67 -15.73
C LEU A 41 1.37 -1.40 -17.05
N GLY A 42 1.77 -0.42 -17.87
CA GLY A 42 1.11 -0.15 -19.16
C GLY A 42 -0.31 0.42 -19.06
N TRP A 43 -0.66 1.04 -17.92
CA TRP A 43 -1.95 1.68 -17.69
C TRP A 43 -1.88 3.21 -17.91
N ASP A 44 -2.90 3.76 -18.57
CA ASP A 44 -3.02 5.18 -18.93
C ASP A 44 -3.53 6.09 -17.79
N GLY A 45 -3.89 5.51 -16.64
CA GLY A 45 -4.42 6.24 -15.49
C GLY A 45 -5.92 6.51 -15.53
N VAL A 46 -6.64 6.06 -16.57
CA VAL A 46 -8.09 6.26 -16.71
C VAL A 46 -8.83 5.26 -15.83
N ARG A 47 -9.82 5.76 -15.06
CA ARG A 47 -10.70 4.91 -14.24
C ARG A 47 -11.74 4.21 -15.11
N GLY A 48 -12.06 2.97 -14.74
CA GLY A 48 -13.06 2.15 -15.41
C GLY A 48 -14.28 1.90 -14.53
N GLN A 49 -15.33 1.35 -15.13
CA GLN A 49 -16.38 0.67 -14.36
C GLN A 49 -15.84 -0.68 -13.89
N LEU A 50 -16.33 -1.15 -12.74
CA LEU A 50 -16.02 -2.49 -12.27
C LEU A 50 -16.76 -3.50 -13.16
N THR A 51 -16.03 -4.25 -13.97
CA THR A 51 -16.55 -5.37 -14.76
C THR A 51 -15.88 -6.65 -14.28
N PRO A 52 -16.53 -7.46 -13.43
CA PRO A 52 -15.91 -8.65 -12.86
C PRO A 52 -15.42 -9.61 -13.95
N ASP A 53 -14.11 -9.79 -14.05
CA ASP A 53 -13.49 -10.78 -14.91
C ASP A 53 -13.31 -12.06 -14.09
N ILE A 54 -14.38 -12.86 -14.05
CA ILE A 54 -14.45 -14.10 -13.25
C ILE A 54 -13.56 -15.20 -13.87
N ASP A 55 -13.45 -15.22 -15.20
CA ASP A 55 -12.73 -16.28 -15.91
C ASP A 55 -11.21 -16.21 -15.70
N SER A 56 -10.68 -15.02 -15.43
CA SER A 56 -9.27 -14.81 -15.10
C SER A 56 -8.89 -15.17 -13.66
N LEU A 57 -9.87 -15.47 -12.80
CA LEU A 57 -9.63 -15.70 -11.37
C LEU A 57 -9.01 -17.09 -11.12
N PRO A 58 -8.08 -17.20 -10.15
CA PRO A 58 -7.56 -18.50 -9.74
C PRO A 58 -8.66 -19.37 -9.10
N SER A 59 -8.46 -20.68 -9.06
CA SER A 59 -9.29 -21.56 -8.23
C SER A 59 -9.21 -21.17 -6.75
N LEU A 60 -10.22 -21.56 -5.96
CA LEU A 60 -10.27 -21.24 -4.52
C LEU A 60 -8.99 -21.69 -3.80
N ASP A 61 -8.53 -22.92 -4.02
CA ASP A 61 -7.31 -23.45 -3.39
C ASP A 61 -6.06 -22.64 -3.78
N HIS A 62 -5.96 -22.25 -5.05
CA HIS A 62 -4.85 -21.45 -5.53
C HIS A 62 -4.92 -20.01 -4.98
N ALA A 63 -6.12 -19.44 -4.84
CA ALA A 63 -6.33 -18.15 -4.19
C ALA A 63 -5.89 -18.18 -2.73
N ILE A 64 -6.28 -19.20 -1.97
CA ILE A 64 -5.87 -19.40 -0.58
C ILE A 64 -4.33 -19.50 -0.48
N PHE A 65 -3.70 -20.27 -1.37
CA PHE A 65 -2.25 -20.38 -1.45
C PHE A 65 -1.57 -19.03 -1.68
N LEU A 66 -2.04 -18.24 -2.66
CA LEU A 66 -1.51 -16.91 -2.96
C LEU A 66 -1.68 -15.94 -1.77
N ILE A 67 -2.84 -15.93 -1.13
CA ILE A 67 -3.12 -15.09 0.05
C ILE A 67 -2.20 -15.45 1.22
N ASN A 68 -1.94 -16.75 1.44
CA ASN A 68 -1.00 -17.20 2.45
C ASN A 68 0.44 -16.77 2.15
N ALA A 69 0.85 -16.75 0.87
CA ALA A 69 2.14 -16.19 0.49
C ALA A 69 2.23 -14.70 0.85
N VAL A 70 1.18 -13.92 0.61
CA VAL A 70 1.12 -12.50 1.02
C VAL A 70 1.26 -12.35 2.54
N LYS A 71 0.55 -13.17 3.33
CA LYS A 71 0.66 -13.17 4.80
C LYS A 71 2.09 -13.47 5.25
N PHE A 72 2.73 -14.44 4.62
CA PHE A 72 4.10 -14.83 4.95
C PHE A 72 5.11 -13.70 4.67
N HIS A 73 5.03 -13.08 3.49
CA HIS A 73 6.01 -12.08 3.06
C HIS A 73 5.75 -10.66 3.59
N ALA A 74 4.49 -10.22 3.65
CA ALA A 74 4.13 -8.85 4.03
C ALA A 74 3.48 -8.75 5.41
N GLY A 75 2.79 -9.80 5.86
CA GLY A 75 2.01 -9.79 7.11
C GLY A 75 2.84 -9.60 8.38
N GLN A 76 4.14 -9.88 8.34
CA GLN A 76 5.05 -9.66 9.48
C GLN A 76 5.30 -8.17 9.77
N ILE A 77 5.13 -7.34 8.75
CA ILE A 77 5.53 -5.94 8.72
C ILE A 77 4.28 -5.04 8.68
N TYR A 78 3.32 -5.42 7.83
CA TYR A 78 2.11 -4.64 7.59
C TYR A 78 0.87 -5.44 7.96
N HIS A 79 -0.15 -4.76 8.49
CA HIS A 79 -1.50 -5.28 8.53
C HIS A 79 -2.23 -4.86 7.26
N LEU A 80 -2.37 -5.82 6.34
CA LEU A 80 -2.99 -5.58 5.03
C LEU A 80 -4.47 -5.98 5.00
N PHE A 81 -4.88 -6.94 5.81
CA PHE A 81 -6.28 -7.39 5.92
C PHE A 81 -6.46 -8.20 7.21
N ASP A 82 -7.71 -8.36 7.63
CA ASP A 82 -8.10 -9.29 8.70
C ASP A 82 -8.32 -10.71 8.14
N ASP A 83 -7.50 -11.66 8.57
CA ASP A 83 -7.45 -13.01 8.00
C ASP A 83 -8.75 -13.79 8.16
N ILE A 84 -9.39 -13.67 9.33
CA ILE A 84 -10.60 -14.41 9.67
C ILE A 84 -11.76 -13.92 8.80
N THR A 85 -12.02 -12.61 8.83
CA THR A 85 -13.11 -12.00 8.06
C THR A 85 -12.88 -12.18 6.57
N PHE A 86 -11.65 -11.99 6.09
CA PHE A 86 -11.32 -12.08 4.68
C PHE A 86 -11.50 -13.51 4.14
N THR A 87 -11.07 -14.52 4.90
CA THR A 87 -11.23 -15.93 4.50
C THR A 87 -12.70 -16.37 4.47
N GLN A 88 -13.52 -15.88 5.40
CA GLN A 88 -14.97 -16.13 5.36
C GLN A 88 -15.61 -15.53 4.11
N GLN A 89 -15.26 -14.28 3.78
CA GLN A 89 -15.73 -13.60 2.57
C GLN A 89 -15.23 -14.26 1.29
N LEU A 90 -14.02 -14.82 1.29
CA LEU A 90 -13.46 -15.60 0.18
C LEU A 90 -14.32 -16.83 -0.12
N ASN A 91 -14.60 -17.65 0.89
CA ASN A 91 -15.44 -18.83 0.72
C ASN A 91 -16.86 -18.46 0.23
N SER A 92 -17.41 -17.38 0.79
CA SER A 92 -18.69 -16.83 0.33
C SER A 92 -18.62 -16.42 -1.14
N PHE A 93 -17.61 -15.66 -1.56
CA PHE A 93 -17.43 -15.20 -2.93
C PHE A 93 -17.40 -16.34 -3.94
N TYR A 94 -16.60 -17.37 -3.66
CA TYR A 94 -16.45 -18.52 -4.56
C TYR A 94 -17.72 -19.38 -4.71
N SER A 95 -18.75 -19.18 -3.88
CA SER A 95 -20.06 -19.82 -4.07
C SER A 95 -20.83 -19.24 -5.26
N SER A 96 -20.72 -17.93 -5.52
CA SER A 96 -21.39 -17.23 -6.63
C SER A 96 -20.57 -15.99 -7.09
N PRO A 97 -19.44 -16.17 -7.81
CA PRO A 97 -18.51 -15.07 -8.07
C PRO A 97 -19.09 -13.88 -8.85
N ALA A 98 -19.90 -14.13 -9.88
CA ALA A 98 -20.44 -13.09 -10.76
C ALA A 98 -21.40 -12.13 -10.04
N GLU A 99 -22.26 -12.67 -9.16
CA GLU A 99 -23.19 -11.91 -8.33
C GLU A 99 -22.44 -11.14 -7.24
N LYS A 100 -21.59 -11.85 -6.50
CA LYS A 100 -20.92 -11.32 -5.31
C LYS A 100 -19.84 -10.29 -5.61
N ALA A 101 -19.26 -10.27 -6.80
CA ALA A 101 -18.26 -9.27 -7.18
C ALA A 101 -18.83 -7.84 -7.17
N GLY A 102 -20.10 -7.68 -7.53
CA GLY A 102 -20.78 -6.38 -7.50
C GLY A 102 -21.21 -5.97 -6.08
N GLU A 103 -21.73 -6.92 -5.31
CA GLU A 103 -22.20 -6.70 -3.94
C GLU A 103 -21.06 -6.37 -2.98
N MET A 104 -19.96 -7.13 -3.08
CA MET A 104 -18.80 -7.01 -2.20
C MET A 104 -17.69 -6.17 -2.85
N ARG A 105 -18.04 -5.01 -3.41
CA ARG A 105 -17.15 -4.21 -4.27
C ARG A 105 -15.76 -3.92 -3.68
N LEU A 106 -15.70 -3.39 -2.45
CA LEU A 106 -14.40 -3.10 -1.81
C LEU A 106 -13.60 -4.37 -1.57
N TRP A 107 -14.26 -5.41 -1.07
CA TRP A 107 -13.62 -6.70 -0.83
C TRP A 107 -13.08 -7.32 -2.12
N TYR A 108 -13.83 -7.27 -3.23
CA TYR A 108 -13.38 -7.79 -4.52
C TYR A 108 -12.16 -7.04 -5.05
N ILE A 109 -12.16 -5.70 -4.94
CA ILE A 109 -10.97 -4.88 -5.26
C ILE A 109 -9.79 -5.30 -4.39
N HIS A 110 -10.01 -5.48 -3.08
CA HIS A 110 -8.98 -5.91 -2.15
C HIS A 110 -8.43 -7.29 -2.54
N PHE A 111 -9.31 -8.24 -2.84
CA PHE A 111 -8.98 -9.58 -3.31
C PHE A 111 -8.10 -9.56 -4.55
N LEU A 112 -8.47 -8.80 -5.59
CA LEU A 112 -7.65 -8.67 -6.80
C LEU A 112 -6.22 -8.20 -6.51
N ILE A 113 -6.06 -7.25 -5.58
CA ILE A 113 -4.74 -6.73 -5.18
C ILE A 113 -3.94 -7.81 -4.43
N LEU A 114 -4.57 -8.56 -3.52
CA LEU A 114 -3.90 -9.64 -2.78
C LEU A 114 -3.47 -10.78 -3.71
N ILE A 115 -4.29 -11.14 -4.70
CA ILE A 115 -3.91 -12.12 -5.71
C ILE A 115 -2.77 -11.60 -6.58
N ALA A 116 -2.76 -10.31 -6.93
CA ALA A 116 -1.64 -9.70 -7.65
C ALA A 116 -0.33 -9.79 -6.84
N PHE A 117 -0.36 -9.49 -5.54
CA PHE A 117 0.80 -9.68 -4.66
C PHE A 117 1.26 -11.13 -4.57
N GLY A 118 0.33 -12.06 -4.33
CA GLY A 118 0.68 -13.47 -4.21
C GLY A 118 1.35 -14.01 -5.48
N LYS A 119 0.86 -13.60 -6.66
CA LYS A 119 1.49 -13.96 -7.94
C LYS A 119 2.89 -13.35 -8.06
N ALA A 120 3.06 -12.09 -7.68
CA ALA A 120 4.36 -11.41 -7.71
C ALA A 120 5.39 -12.00 -6.72
N PHE A 121 4.95 -12.55 -5.58
CA PHE A 121 5.88 -13.18 -4.61
C PHE A 121 6.33 -14.58 -5.01
N ILE A 122 5.46 -15.35 -5.67
CA ILE A 122 5.72 -16.76 -5.98
C ILE A 122 6.44 -16.92 -7.32
N VAL A 123 6.14 -16.06 -8.28
CA VAL A 123 6.76 -16.10 -9.60
C VAL A 123 8.04 -15.25 -9.55
N GLY A 124 9.20 -15.92 -9.52
CA GLY A 124 10.52 -15.30 -9.60
C GLY A 124 10.73 -14.50 -10.90
N GLU A 125 11.87 -13.80 -11.02
CA GLU A 125 12.20 -12.90 -12.16
C GLU A 125 11.86 -13.52 -13.53
N VAL A 126 10.66 -13.19 -14.04
CA VAL A 126 10.32 -13.40 -15.44
C VAL A 126 10.84 -12.19 -16.19
N GLN A 127 11.51 -12.40 -17.32
CA GLN A 127 11.98 -11.36 -18.23
C GLN A 127 10.82 -10.62 -18.95
N THR A 128 9.67 -10.46 -18.30
CA THR A 128 8.52 -9.71 -18.81
C THR A 128 8.57 -8.27 -18.31
N THR A 129 8.10 -7.34 -19.14
CA THR A 129 8.06 -5.90 -18.84
C THR A 129 7.16 -5.53 -17.65
N SER A 130 6.22 -6.41 -17.28
CA SER A 130 5.27 -6.21 -16.19
C SER A 130 5.31 -7.37 -15.19
N PRO A 131 5.13 -7.10 -13.88
CA PRO A 131 5.18 -8.14 -12.86
C PRO A 131 3.98 -9.10 -12.99
N PRO A 132 4.15 -10.38 -12.59
CA PRO A 132 3.07 -11.36 -12.53
C PRO A 132 1.87 -10.83 -11.74
N GLY A 133 0.67 -10.88 -12.32
CA GLY A 133 -0.56 -10.37 -11.70
C GLY A 133 -0.79 -8.86 -11.84
N ALA A 134 0.06 -8.12 -12.58
CA ALA A 134 -0.13 -6.69 -12.85
C ALA A 134 -1.52 -6.35 -13.40
N ASN A 135 -2.08 -7.19 -14.29
CA ASN A 135 -3.41 -7.00 -14.85
C ASN A 135 -4.52 -6.98 -13.79
N LEU A 136 -4.43 -7.84 -12.77
CA LEU A 136 -5.39 -7.87 -11.67
C LEU A 136 -5.28 -6.60 -10.82
N PHE A 137 -4.06 -6.14 -10.57
CA PHE A 137 -3.82 -4.89 -9.87
C PHE A 137 -4.38 -3.68 -10.64
N ILE A 138 -4.10 -3.59 -11.94
CA ILE A 138 -4.62 -2.52 -12.81
C ILE A 138 -6.15 -2.52 -12.76
N HIS A 139 -6.79 -3.68 -12.92
CA HIS A 139 -8.24 -3.80 -12.87
C HIS A 139 -8.82 -3.35 -11.51
N ALA A 140 -8.16 -3.69 -10.41
CA ALA A 140 -8.54 -3.26 -9.07
C ALA A 140 -8.47 -1.72 -8.91
N VAL A 141 -7.37 -1.11 -9.35
CA VAL A 141 -7.18 0.35 -9.26
C VAL A 141 -8.12 1.11 -10.20
N GLN A 142 -8.33 0.63 -11.42
CA GLN A 142 -9.30 1.19 -12.36
C GLN A 142 -10.70 1.21 -11.77
N SER A 143 -11.05 0.17 -11.02
CA SER A 143 -12.36 -0.03 -10.40
C SER A 143 -12.52 0.65 -9.03
N LEU A 144 -11.45 1.23 -8.49
CA LEU A 144 -11.44 1.86 -7.18
C LEU A 144 -12.44 3.04 -7.15
N PRO A 145 -13.41 3.03 -6.23
CA PRO A 145 -14.45 4.04 -6.21
C PRO A 145 -13.93 5.40 -5.71
N ALA A 146 -14.79 6.41 -5.77
CA ALA A 146 -14.48 7.74 -5.27
C ALA A 146 -14.45 7.76 -3.73
N ALA A 147 -13.83 8.80 -3.15
CA ALA A 147 -13.69 8.96 -1.70
C ALA A 147 -15.04 8.89 -0.95
N ALA A 148 -16.12 9.41 -1.54
CA ALA A 148 -17.46 9.36 -0.96
C ALA A 148 -18.00 7.93 -0.73
N TYR A 149 -17.50 6.94 -1.48
CA TYR A 149 -17.84 5.53 -1.27
C TYR A 149 -16.89 4.89 -0.25
N LEU A 150 -15.60 5.25 -0.29
CA LEU A 150 -14.59 4.71 0.64
C LEU A 150 -14.91 5.00 2.10
N ILE A 151 -15.52 6.16 2.40
CA ILE A 151 -15.91 6.53 3.77
C ILE A 151 -17.04 5.66 4.36
N GLN A 152 -17.71 4.83 3.55
CA GLN A 152 -18.73 3.89 4.06
C GLN A 152 -18.11 2.73 4.83
N ASP A 153 -16.84 2.40 4.55
CA ASP A 153 -16.04 1.42 5.29
C ASP A 153 -14.60 1.91 5.35
N PHE A 154 -14.29 2.66 6.42
CA PHE A 154 -12.98 3.27 6.63
C PHE A 154 -11.86 2.25 6.75
N ILE A 155 -12.08 1.13 7.45
CA ILE A 155 -11.02 0.14 7.71
C ILE A 155 -10.62 -0.55 6.41
N THR A 156 -11.60 -1.12 5.70
CA THR A 156 -11.33 -1.87 4.47
C THR A 156 -10.76 -0.94 3.41
N SER A 157 -11.25 0.30 3.32
CA SER A 157 -10.70 1.29 2.39
C SER A 157 -9.26 1.68 2.73
N ALA A 158 -8.93 1.86 4.00
CA ALA A 158 -7.57 2.14 4.44
C ALA A 158 -6.61 0.99 4.12
N GLU A 159 -7.03 -0.25 4.38
CA GLU A 159 -6.30 -1.48 4.02
C GLU A 159 -6.04 -1.57 2.51
N ILE A 160 -7.06 -1.36 1.69
CA ILE A 160 -6.94 -1.32 0.21
C ILE A 160 -5.93 -0.25 -0.22
N LEU A 161 -6.02 0.96 0.33
CA LEU A 161 -5.09 2.05 -0.03
C LEU A 161 -3.65 1.75 0.39
N CYS A 162 -3.43 1.09 1.54
CA CYS A 162 -2.10 0.61 1.95
C CYS A 162 -1.56 -0.43 0.97
N CYS A 163 -2.38 -1.41 0.59
CA CYS A 163 -2.04 -2.42 -0.42
C CYS A 163 -1.67 -1.77 -1.76
N ILE A 164 -2.44 -0.77 -2.21
CA ILE A 164 -2.15 -0.05 -3.45
C ILE A 164 -0.84 0.75 -3.35
N ALA A 165 -0.63 1.47 -2.24
CA ALA A 165 0.59 2.23 -2.04
C ALA A 165 1.84 1.34 -2.03
N LEU A 166 1.76 0.19 -1.38
CA LEU A 166 2.82 -0.82 -1.37
C LEU A 166 3.11 -1.39 -2.75
N TYR A 167 2.07 -1.69 -3.53
CA TYR A 167 2.26 -2.22 -4.88
C TYR A 167 2.91 -1.18 -5.78
N TYR A 168 2.47 0.09 -5.70
CA TYR A 168 3.11 1.18 -6.43
C TYR A 168 4.58 1.38 -6.05
N LEU A 169 4.92 1.22 -4.76
CA LEU A 169 6.31 1.28 -4.32
C LEU A 169 7.13 0.13 -4.94
N ALA A 170 6.58 -1.09 -5.00
CA ALA A 170 7.24 -2.25 -5.59
C ALA A 170 7.52 -2.09 -7.10
N VAL A 171 6.63 -1.42 -7.84
CA VAL A 171 6.83 -1.12 -9.28
C VAL A 171 7.44 0.25 -9.54
N VAL A 172 8.00 0.89 -8.50
CA VAL A 172 8.72 2.16 -8.58
C VAL A 172 7.84 3.34 -9.05
N SER A 173 6.52 3.23 -8.94
CA SER A 173 5.55 4.32 -9.20
C SER A 173 5.40 5.22 -7.98
N ARG A 174 6.48 5.94 -7.68
CA ARG A 174 6.70 6.70 -6.44
C ARG A 174 5.60 7.71 -6.10
N ILE A 175 5.22 8.56 -7.05
CA ILE A 175 4.18 9.58 -6.83
C ILE A 175 2.82 8.93 -6.56
N SER A 176 2.49 7.87 -7.29
CA SER A 176 1.25 7.13 -7.08
C SER A 176 1.19 6.48 -5.71
N ALA A 177 2.33 5.97 -5.20
CA ALA A 177 2.44 5.45 -3.85
C ALA A 177 2.18 6.55 -2.81
N TYR A 178 2.81 7.72 -2.98
CA TYR A 178 2.63 8.87 -2.08
C TYR A 178 1.20 9.43 -2.08
N ASP A 179 0.56 9.52 -3.24
CA ASP A 179 -0.87 9.91 -3.32
C ASP A 179 -1.76 8.93 -2.55
N LYS A 180 -1.55 7.62 -2.74
CA LYS A 180 -2.40 6.58 -2.15
C LYS A 180 -2.23 6.48 -0.65
N ILE A 181 -1.00 6.57 -0.15
CA ILE A 181 -0.78 6.58 1.30
C ILE A 181 -1.36 7.86 1.94
N GLY A 182 -1.26 9.01 1.27
CA GLY A 182 -1.92 10.23 1.74
C GLY A 182 -3.44 10.12 1.81
N GLN A 183 -4.07 9.42 0.86
CA GLN A 183 -5.51 9.11 0.95
C GLN A 183 -5.82 8.22 2.16
N ALA A 184 -4.98 7.22 2.46
CA ALA A 184 -5.15 6.36 3.62
C ALA A 184 -5.00 7.15 4.94
N VAL A 185 -4.01 8.05 5.04
CA VAL A 185 -3.83 8.94 6.21
C VAL A 185 -5.10 9.77 6.44
N ARG A 186 -5.65 10.40 5.39
CA ARG A 186 -6.89 11.19 5.51
C ARG A 186 -8.08 10.37 5.94
N LEU A 187 -8.27 9.16 5.40
CA LEU A 187 -9.34 8.25 5.85
C LEU A 187 -9.14 7.82 7.31
N GLY A 188 -7.90 7.52 7.71
CA GLY A 188 -7.56 7.17 9.09
C GLY A 188 -7.93 8.31 10.04
N ILE A 189 -7.53 9.54 9.73
CA ILE A 189 -7.88 10.73 10.51
C ILE A 189 -9.40 10.89 10.62
N LEU A 190 -10.13 10.82 9.50
CA LEU A 190 -11.60 10.95 9.49
C LEU A 190 -12.30 9.88 10.34
N SER A 191 -11.74 8.69 10.42
CA SER A 191 -12.29 7.59 11.24
C SER A 191 -11.89 7.64 12.72
N GLY A 192 -11.02 8.56 13.11
CA GLY A 192 -10.51 8.66 14.49
C GLY A 192 -9.42 7.67 14.85
N MET A 193 -8.81 6.97 13.88
CA MET A 193 -7.68 6.06 14.10
C MET A 193 -6.47 6.67 14.87
N PRO A 194 -6.13 7.97 14.73
CA PRO A 194 -4.98 8.54 15.45
C PRO A 194 -5.17 8.68 16.96
N THR A 195 -6.38 8.48 17.49
CA THR A 195 -6.69 8.65 18.92
C THR A 195 -6.98 7.32 19.59
N PRO A 196 -6.99 7.25 20.94
CA PRO A 196 -7.50 6.09 21.66
C PRO A 196 -8.99 5.92 21.34
N MET A 197 -9.31 4.97 20.47
CA MET A 197 -10.70 4.63 20.17
C MET A 197 -11.41 4.15 21.45
N GLN A 198 -12.56 4.74 21.75
CA GLN A 198 -13.41 4.45 22.91
C GLN A 198 -14.85 4.23 22.43
N GLY A 199 -15.62 3.41 23.15
CA GLY A 199 -17.05 3.18 22.88
C GLY A 199 -17.43 1.70 22.90
N SER A 200 -18.65 1.38 22.47
CA SER A 200 -19.20 0.02 22.38
C SER A 200 -18.67 -0.78 21.18
N ILE A 201 -17.43 -0.56 20.78
CA ILE A 201 -16.78 -1.28 19.69
C ILE A 201 -16.11 -2.52 20.28
N ASP A 202 -16.27 -3.65 19.61
CA ASP A 202 -15.63 -4.90 19.98
C ASP A 202 -14.10 -4.79 20.00
N ASP A 203 -13.45 -5.51 20.92
CA ASP A 203 -12.01 -5.42 21.13
C ASP A 203 -11.22 -5.82 19.88
N ASP A 204 -11.68 -6.82 19.13
CA ASP A 204 -11.02 -7.28 17.91
C ASP A 204 -11.07 -6.22 16.80
N GLN A 205 -12.21 -5.52 16.68
CA GLN A 205 -12.35 -4.39 15.76
C GLN A 205 -11.41 -3.24 16.13
N ILE A 206 -11.33 -2.89 17.43
CA ILE A 206 -10.38 -1.87 17.91
C ILE A 206 -8.94 -2.27 17.55
N GLN A 207 -8.58 -3.54 17.70
CA GLN A 207 -7.25 -4.02 17.30
C GLN A 207 -7.02 -3.92 15.79
N ARG A 208 -8.02 -4.23 14.96
CA ARG A 208 -7.92 -4.07 13.49
C ARG A 208 -7.67 -2.62 13.10
N TYR A 209 -8.43 -1.67 13.67
CA TYR A 209 -8.20 -0.24 13.48
C TYR A 209 -6.78 0.17 13.88
N ARG A 210 -6.29 -0.26 15.06
CA ARG A 210 -4.94 0.06 15.52
C ARG A 210 -3.86 -0.51 14.60
N LYS A 211 -4.00 -1.78 14.20
CA LYS A 211 -3.05 -2.45 13.29
C LYS A 211 -3.02 -1.75 11.92
N SER A 212 -4.19 -1.38 11.38
CA SER A 212 -4.31 -0.62 10.14
C SER A 212 -3.68 0.77 10.27
N TRP A 213 -3.98 1.50 11.34
CA TRP A 213 -3.40 2.83 11.60
C TRP A 213 -1.87 2.81 11.64
N TRP A 214 -1.29 1.89 12.40
CA TRP A 214 0.17 1.81 12.50
C TRP A 214 0.82 1.34 11.19
N THR A 215 0.10 0.59 10.36
CA THR A 215 0.53 0.26 8.99
C THR A 215 0.58 1.50 8.11
N ILE A 216 -0.49 2.32 8.13
CA ILE A 216 -0.54 3.61 7.41
C ILE A 216 0.65 4.49 7.80
N VAL A 217 0.87 4.62 9.11
CA VAL A 217 1.90 5.47 9.69
C VAL A 217 3.32 4.99 9.31
N VAL A 218 3.58 3.68 9.32
CA VAL A 218 4.87 3.12 8.86
C VAL A 218 5.07 3.40 7.38
N LEU A 219 4.06 3.15 6.55
CA LEU A 219 4.13 3.39 5.10
C LEU A 219 4.31 4.87 4.76
N ASP A 220 3.60 5.77 5.42
CA ASP A 220 3.69 7.22 5.18
C ASP A 220 5.13 7.71 5.39
N ARG A 221 5.72 7.35 6.53
CA ARG A 221 7.10 7.75 6.86
C ARG A 221 8.13 7.09 5.94
N GLN A 222 7.95 5.82 5.60
CA GLN A 222 8.84 5.13 4.66
C GLN A 222 8.82 5.76 3.27
N ILE A 223 7.62 6.01 2.73
CA ILE A 223 7.45 6.61 1.40
C ILE A 223 7.93 8.05 1.42
N SER A 224 7.54 8.84 2.41
CA SER A 224 7.92 10.26 2.51
C SER A 224 9.44 10.41 2.67
N ALA A 225 10.09 9.61 3.52
CA ALA A 225 11.54 9.58 3.65
C ALA A 225 12.23 9.15 2.34
N TYR A 226 11.71 8.13 1.67
CA TYR A 226 12.24 7.65 0.39
C TYR A 226 12.17 8.73 -0.71
N LEU A 227 11.13 9.57 -0.70
CA LEU A 227 10.91 10.63 -1.67
C LEU A 227 11.40 12.01 -1.23
N GLY A 228 11.85 12.16 0.01
CA GLY A 228 12.18 13.44 0.62
C GLY A 228 10.98 14.39 0.73
N LEU A 229 9.75 13.86 0.76
CA LEU A 229 8.52 14.66 0.84
C LEU A 229 8.09 14.87 2.30
N PRO A 230 7.28 15.89 2.61
CA PRO A 230 6.77 16.10 3.97
C PRO A 230 5.91 14.93 4.46
N LEU A 231 5.90 14.70 5.77
CA LEU A 231 4.95 13.78 6.39
C LEU A 231 3.52 14.33 6.31
N GLN A 232 2.53 13.43 6.23
CA GLN A 232 1.12 13.83 6.13
C GLN A 232 0.46 14.05 7.50
N ILE A 233 1.06 13.52 8.57
CA ILE A 233 0.65 13.71 9.96
C ILE A 233 1.89 13.81 10.87
N GLN A 234 1.85 14.71 11.84
CA GLN A 234 2.93 14.86 12.82
C GLN A 234 2.81 13.82 13.93
N ASP A 235 3.95 13.40 14.49
CA ASP A 235 3.98 12.39 15.55
C ASP A 235 3.22 12.86 16.81
N ASP A 236 3.20 14.16 17.08
CA ASP A 236 2.51 14.79 18.22
C ASP A 236 0.98 14.69 18.12
N ASP A 237 0.44 14.54 16.91
CA ASP A 237 -1.00 14.38 16.68
C ASP A 237 -1.48 12.93 16.87
N ILE A 238 -0.55 11.99 17.13
CA ILE A 238 -0.85 10.56 17.25
C ILE A 238 -0.82 10.14 18.72
N THR A 239 -2.01 9.94 19.27
CA THR A 239 -2.23 9.44 20.64
C THR A 239 -2.70 7.98 20.68
N ALA A 240 -2.87 7.34 19.53
CA ALA A 240 -3.27 5.95 19.40
C ALA A 240 -2.29 5.00 20.11
N PRO A 241 -2.77 4.04 20.92
CA PRO A 241 -1.92 3.02 21.52
C PRO A 241 -1.37 2.06 20.45
N PHE A 242 -0.25 1.40 20.77
CA PHE A 242 0.30 0.36 19.92
C PHE A 242 -0.65 -0.85 19.80
N PRO A 243 -0.62 -1.57 18.66
CA PRO A 243 -1.43 -2.75 18.48
C PRO A 243 -0.90 -3.89 19.34
N VAL A 244 -1.81 -4.72 19.85
CA VAL A 244 -1.47 -5.91 20.63
C VAL A 244 -1.54 -7.13 19.72
N PHE A 245 -0.48 -7.95 19.72
CA PHE A 245 -0.44 -9.21 18.95
C PHE A 245 -0.36 -10.39 19.91
N ALA A 246 -1.51 -10.93 20.33
CA ALA A 246 -1.55 -12.05 21.28
C ALA A 246 -0.77 -13.29 20.80
N GLU A 247 -0.62 -13.46 19.48
CA GLU A 247 -0.20 -14.71 18.85
C GLU A 247 1.31 -14.82 18.54
N SER A 248 2.09 -13.73 18.63
CA SER A 248 3.53 -13.79 18.34
C SER A 248 4.33 -12.62 18.94
N GLU A 249 5.24 -12.94 19.87
CA GLU A 249 6.21 -11.99 20.42
C GLU A 249 7.18 -11.45 19.35
N GLN A 250 7.55 -12.27 18.37
CA GLN A 250 8.40 -11.86 17.25
C GLN A 250 7.71 -10.80 16.39
N ARG A 251 6.40 -10.98 16.12
CA ARG A 251 5.61 -10.01 15.35
C ARG A 251 5.42 -8.70 16.14
N LYS A 252 5.18 -8.78 17.45
CA LYS A 252 5.20 -7.60 18.34
C LYS A 252 6.51 -6.85 18.24
N ALA A 253 7.64 -7.56 18.32
CA ALA A 253 8.97 -6.97 18.26
C ALA A 253 9.26 -6.33 16.90
N ALA A 254 8.96 -7.01 15.79
CA ALA A 254 9.18 -6.51 14.44
C ALA A 254 8.40 -5.21 14.17
N ILE A 255 7.11 -5.19 14.49
CA ILE A 255 6.26 -4.01 14.33
C ILE A 255 6.70 -2.91 15.29
N GLY A 256 7.03 -3.24 16.54
CA GLY A 256 7.59 -2.28 17.49
C GLY A 256 8.88 -1.62 17.01
N ILE A 257 9.79 -2.39 16.41
CA ILE A 257 11.03 -1.89 15.79
C ILE A 257 10.70 -0.98 14.62
N GLN A 258 9.80 -1.38 13.72
CA GLN A 258 9.45 -0.58 12.55
C GLN A 258 8.77 0.73 12.92
N ILE A 259 7.91 0.72 13.92
CA ILE A 259 7.28 1.95 14.40
C ILE A 259 8.33 2.88 15.01
N ARG A 260 9.26 2.35 15.83
CA ARG A 260 10.36 3.14 16.38
C ARG A 260 11.27 3.70 15.27
N LEU A 261 11.58 2.88 14.26
CA LEU A 261 12.36 3.31 13.11
C LEU A 261 11.63 4.40 12.32
N SER A 262 10.32 4.27 12.12
CA SER A 262 9.56 5.29 11.40
C SER A 262 9.47 6.59 12.19
N ARG A 263 9.33 6.54 13.52
CA ARG A 263 9.47 7.73 14.38
C ARG A 263 10.87 8.36 14.29
N ALA A 264 11.92 7.56 14.25
CA ALA A 264 13.27 8.08 14.05
C ALA A 264 13.43 8.77 12.68
N MET A 265 12.87 8.19 11.61
CA MET A 265 12.80 8.83 10.29
C MET A 265 12.04 10.16 10.36
N SER A 266 10.94 10.21 11.10
CA SER A 266 10.13 11.43 11.32
C SER A 266 10.95 12.56 11.93
N VAL A 267 11.69 12.29 13.00
CA VAL A 267 12.60 13.27 13.64
C VAL A 267 13.66 13.79 12.67
N VAL A 268 14.27 12.91 11.88
CA VAL A 268 15.27 13.31 10.90
C VAL A 268 14.64 14.19 9.82
N MET A 269 13.46 13.84 9.32
CA MET A 269 12.78 14.63 8.30
C MET A 269 12.32 15.99 8.79
N ASN A 270 11.88 16.10 10.04
CA ASN A 270 11.46 17.36 10.65
C ASN A 270 12.64 18.28 11.04
N SER A 271 13.89 17.79 10.97
CA SER A 271 15.09 18.58 11.28
C SER A 271 15.87 19.04 10.03
N MET A 272 15.42 18.65 8.83
CA MET A 272 15.97 19.13 7.55
C MET A 272 15.23 20.37 7.04
#